data_AF-A0A7W4VVF3-F1
#
_entry.id   AF-A0A7W4VVF3-F1
#
_cell.length_a   1.000
_cell.length_b   1.000
_cell.length_c   1.000
_cell.angle_alpha   90.00
_cell.angle_beta   90.00
_cell.angle_gamma   90.00
#
_symmetry.space_group_name_H-M   'P 1'
#
loop_
_entity.id
_entity.type
_entity.pdbx_description
1 polymer ?
#
loop_
_entity_poly.entity_id
_entity_poly.type
_entity_poly.pdbx_seq_one_letter_code
_entity_poly.pdbx_strand_id
1 'polypeptide(L)'
;MTSEGSIEKGRFVGERGPVPISPATAHHEAGHAMACEHFGLGWVIHAPNDEENFMGQTQPVRLGPPLEGFTLEDAVVIAMSGWAAECHHLGNWEDPYVREGAEHDFIELDALDEERRDPVTERAKALVDVEWKRVKEIADDMLRRFG
;
A
#
# COMPACT_ATOMS: atom_id res chain seq x y z
N MET A 1 6.97 -13.04 33.92
CA MET A 1 6.28 -13.44 32.67
C MET A 1 6.02 -12.16 31.89
N THR A 2 6.93 -11.81 31.00
CA THR A 2 6.75 -10.71 30.05
C THR A 2 5.66 -11.12 29.08
N SER A 3 4.60 -10.33 28.97
CA SER A 3 3.64 -10.47 27.89
C SER A 3 4.41 -10.30 26.58
N GLU A 4 4.55 -11.37 25.81
CA GLU A 4 4.86 -11.26 24.39
C GLU A 4 3.68 -10.51 23.78
N GLY A 5 3.81 -9.18 23.70
CA GLY A 5 2.84 -8.35 23.02
C GLY A 5 2.72 -8.88 21.60
N SER A 6 1.52 -9.30 21.20
CA SER A 6 1.28 -9.64 19.81
C SER A 6 1.75 -8.48 18.97
N ILE A 7 2.76 -8.68 18.12
CA ILE A 7 3.21 -7.64 17.22
C ILE A 7 2.01 -7.33 16.31
N GLU A 8 1.44 -6.14 16.48
CA GLU A 8 0.28 -5.70 15.71
C GLU A 8 0.70 -5.66 14.23
N LYS A 9 -0.02 -6.39 13.37
CA LYS A 9 0.33 -6.52 11.95
C LYS A 9 0.24 -5.19 11.18
N GLY A 10 -0.54 -4.25 11.69
CA GLY A 10 -0.82 -3.00 11.03
C GLY A 10 -1.40 -1.97 11.97
N ARG A 11 -1.02 -0.70 11.83
CA ARG A 11 -1.63 0.40 12.57
C ARG A 11 -1.75 1.66 11.73
N PHE A 12 -2.71 2.49 12.11
CA PHE A 12 -2.87 3.85 11.59
C PHE A 12 -2.26 4.86 12.57
N VAL A 13 -1.56 5.86 12.04
CA VAL A 13 -0.98 6.96 12.82
C VAL A 13 -1.43 8.28 12.21
N GLY A 14 -1.74 9.26 13.06
CA GLY A 14 -2.20 10.59 12.65
C GLY A 14 -3.62 10.89 13.14
N GLU A 15 -4.06 12.10 12.82
CA GLU A 15 -5.39 12.61 13.16
C GLU A 15 -6.15 12.96 11.88
N ARG A 16 -7.47 13.18 11.98
CA ARG A 16 -8.25 13.63 10.83
C ARG A 16 -7.84 15.07 10.49
N GLY A 17 -7.26 15.27 9.32
CA GLY A 17 -6.91 16.58 8.79
C GLY A 17 -8.14 17.40 8.35
N PRO A 18 -7.94 18.67 7.95
CA PRO A 18 -9.02 19.55 7.48
C PRO A 18 -9.65 19.09 6.15
N VAL A 19 -8.92 18.28 5.37
CA VAL A 19 -9.40 17.64 4.15
C VAL A 19 -9.56 16.14 4.42
N PRO A 20 -10.75 15.55 4.23
CA PRO A 20 -10.96 14.13 4.44
C PRO A 20 -10.21 13.31 3.40
N ILE A 21 -9.74 12.12 3.79
CA ILE A 21 -9.09 11.23 2.83
C ILE A 21 -10.09 10.74 1.77
N SER A 22 -9.65 10.71 0.52
CA SER A 22 -10.47 10.20 -0.58
C SER A 22 -10.54 8.67 -0.55
N PRO A 23 -11.62 8.06 -1.11
CA PRO A 23 -11.68 6.62 -1.32
C PRO A 23 -10.51 6.08 -2.16
N ALA A 24 -10.05 6.82 -3.17
CA ALA A 24 -8.93 6.41 -4.02
C ALA A 24 -7.64 6.26 -3.20
N THR A 25 -7.26 7.31 -2.45
CA THR A 25 -6.09 7.30 -1.56
C THR A 25 -6.19 6.21 -0.49
N ALA A 26 -7.38 5.98 0.09
CA ALA A 26 -7.56 4.93 1.08
C ALA A 26 -7.33 3.52 0.51
N HIS A 27 -7.77 3.27 -0.74
CA HIS A 27 -7.51 2.00 -1.42
C HIS A 27 -6.05 1.86 -1.84
N HIS A 28 -5.41 2.96 -2.25
CA HIS A 28 -3.98 3.01 -2.57
C HIS A 28 -3.13 2.55 -1.37
N GLU A 29 -3.28 3.19 -0.21
CA GLU A 29 -2.53 2.80 0.99
C GLU A 29 -2.87 1.38 1.46
N ALA A 30 -4.13 0.99 1.35
CA ALA A 30 -4.56 -0.37 1.68
C ALA A 30 -3.90 -1.43 0.77
N GLY A 31 -3.62 -1.10 -0.50
CA GLY A 31 -2.90 -1.95 -1.43
C GLY A 31 -1.48 -2.26 -0.95
N HIS A 32 -0.71 -1.24 -0.59
CA HIS A 32 0.62 -1.43 -0.01
C HIS A 32 0.58 -2.21 1.30
N ALA A 33 -0.35 -1.87 2.19
CA ALA A 33 -0.45 -2.49 3.52
C ALA A 33 -0.79 -3.98 3.42
N MET A 34 -1.72 -4.35 2.53
CA MET A 34 -2.03 -5.74 2.23
C MET A 34 -0.81 -6.46 1.64
N ALA A 35 -0.09 -5.86 0.70
CA ALA A 35 1.11 -6.47 0.14
C ALA A 35 2.21 -6.67 1.20
N CYS A 36 2.37 -5.73 2.13
CA CYS A 36 3.24 -5.92 3.30
C CYS A 36 2.86 -7.18 4.08
N GLU A 37 1.57 -7.35 4.40
CA GLU A 37 1.08 -8.56 5.10
C GLU A 37 1.37 -9.85 4.31
N HIS A 38 1.18 -9.83 2.98
CA HIS A 38 1.46 -10.96 2.09
C HIS A 38 2.93 -11.41 2.19
N PHE A 39 3.85 -10.45 2.26
CA PHE A 39 5.28 -10.73 2.42
C PHE A 39 5.71 -10.96 3.87
N GLY A 40 4.78 -11.05 4.83
CA GLY A 40 5.11 -11.27 6.24
C GLY A 40 5.70 -10.04 6.94
N LEU A 41 5.51 -8.86 6.36
CA LEU A 41 5.83 -7.58 6.96
C LEU A 41 4.60 -7.06 7.71
N GLY A 42 4.84 -6.22 8.71
CA GLY A 42 3.81 -5.34 9.24
C GLY A 42 3.78 -4.02 8.48
N TRP A 43 2.84 -3.16 8.83
CA TRP A 43 2.71 -1.85 8.18
C TRP A 43 2.28 -0.75 9.15
N VAL A 44 2.65 0.49 8.83
CA VAL A 44 2.13 1.71 9.45
C VAL A 44 1.61 2.60 8.36
N ILE A 45 0.31 2.91 8.39
CA ILE A 45 -0.26 3.92 7.50
C ILE A 45 -0.30 5.25 8.26
N HIS A 46 0.42 6.25 7.74
CA HIS A 46 0.35 7.63 8.23
C HIS A 46 -0.77 8.35 7.48
N ALA A 47 -1.69 8.95 8.22
CA ALA A 47 -2.72 9.81 7.66
C ALA A 47 -2.10 11.10 7.12
N PRO A 48 -2.75 11.76 6.14
CA PRO A 48 -2.31 13.06 5.66
C PRO A 48 -2.31 14.07 6.82
N ASN A 49 -1.16 14.72 7.08
CA ASN A 49 -0.96 15.53 8.29
C ASN A 49 -1.17 17.04 8.08
N ASP A 50 -1.01 17.56 6.86
CA ASP A 50 -0.89 19.01 6.63
C ASP A 50 -1.70 19.48 5.43
N GLU A 51 -2.06 20.77 5.39
CA GLU A 51 -2.82 21.42 4.29
C GLU A 51 -2.15 21.27 2.91
N GLU A 52 -0.86 20.93 2.88
CA GLU A 52 -0.05 20.77 1.67
C GLU A 52 0.24 19.30 1.30
N ASN A 53 -0.05 18.34 2.20
CA ASN A 53 0.29 16.94 2.02
C ASN A 53 -1.00 16.11 1.96
N PHE A 54 -1.53 15.93 0.75
CA PHE A 54 -2.79 15.24 0.47
C PHE A 54 -2.68 13.72 0.44
N MET A 55 -1.47 13.17 0.64
CA MET A 55 -1.17 11.76 0.44
C MET A 55 -1.00 11.04 1.78
N GLY A 56 -1.59 9.84 1.86
CA GLY A 56 -1.23 8.90 2.91
C GLY A 56 0.19 8.38 2.69
N GLN A 57 0.72 7.65 3.66
CA GLN A 57 1.96 6.90 3.45
C GLN A 57 1.94 5.58 4.20
N THR A 58 2.10 4.48 3.47
CA THR A 58 2.32 3.16 4.04
C THR A 58 3.82 2.90 4.21
N GLN A 59 4.24 2.66 5.44
CA GLN A 59 5.60 2.27 5.78
C GLN A 59 5.65 0.79 6.17
N PRO A 60 6.46 -0.05 5.49
CA PRO A 60 6.65 -1.43 5.87
C PRO A 60 7.44 -1.52 7.19
N VAL A 61 7.01 -2.41 8.08
CA VAL A 61 7.65 -2.68 9.37
C VAL A 61 8.10 -4.12 9.43
N ARG A 62 9.38 -4.35 9.74
CA ARG A 62 9.85 -5.71 10.04
C ARG A 62 9.35 -6.14 11.42
N LEU A 63 8.62 -7.24 11.45
CA LEU A 63 8.13 -7.86 12.68
C LEU A 63 9.11 -8.92 13.24
N GLY A 64 10.25 -9.15 12.57
CA GLY A 64 11.21 -10.20 12.92
C GLY A 64 12.53 -10.10 12.15
N PRO A 65 13.38 -11.14 12.20
CA PRO A 65 14.61 -11.22 11.42
C PRO A 65 14.34 -11.08 9.91
N PRO A 66 15.35 -10.78 9.07
CA PRO A 66 15.17 -10.64 7.63
C PRO A 66 14.40 -11.83 7.07
N LEU A 67 13.35 -11.57 6.30
CA LEU A 67 12.67 -12.60 5.53
C LEU A 67 13.69 -13.18 4.55
N GLU A 68 14.09 -14.42 4.78
CA GLU A 68 14.97 -15.14 3.88
C GLU A 68 14.27 -15.25 2.52
N GLY A 69 14.88 -14.69 1.48
CA GLY A 69 14.32 -14.68 0.14
C GLY A 69 13.46 -13.45 -0.23
N PHE A 70 13.35 -12.41 0.61
CA PHE A 70 12.73 -11.14 0.19
C PHE A 70 13.61 -10.42 -0.83
N THR A 71 13.08 -10.16 -2.02
CA THR A 71 13.81 -9.61 -3.16
C THR A 71 13.46 -8.16 -3.45
N LEU A 72 14.23 -7.51 -4.32
CA LEU A 72 13.87 -6.21 -4.88
C LEU A 72 12.52 -6.28 -5.60
N GLU A 73 12.23 -7.36 -6.34
CA GLU A 73 10.93 -7.50 -7.00
C GLU A 73 9.79 -7.56 -5.99
N ASP A 74 9.98 -8.17 -4.82
CA ASP A 74 8.94 -8.18 -3.79
C ASP A 74 8.68 -6.79 -3.23
N ALA A 75 9.74 -5.97 -3.07
CA ALA A 75 9.59 -4.55 -2.71
C ALA A 75 8.83 -3.77 -3.79
N VAL A 76 9.13 -4.02 -5.07
CA VAL A 76 8.42 -3.38 -6.20
C VAL A 76 6.98 -3.87 -6.32
N VAL A 77 6.69 -5.14 -6.00
CA VAL A 77 5.30 -5.63 -5.92
C VAL A 77 4.54 -4.87 -4.82
N ILE A 78 5.16 -4.60 -3.66
CA ILE A 78 4.52 -3.78 -2.61
C ILE A 78 4.23 -2.38 -3.13
N ALA A 79 5.19 -1.72 -3.79
CA ALA A 79 5.00 -0.41 -4.37
C ALA A 79 3.85 -0.41 -5.40
N MET A 80 3.89 -1.30 -6.39
CA MET A 80 2.85 -1.37 -7.42
C MET A 80 1.48 -1.82 -6.93
N SER A 81 1.38 -2.40 -5.73
CA SER A 81 0.10 -2.80 -5.15
C SER A 81 -0.78 -1.62 -4.75
N GLY A 82 -0.21 -0.45 -4.45
CA GLY A 82 -0.98 0.76 -4.16
C GLY A 82 -1.73 1.26 -5.40
N TRP A 83 -0.97 1.52 -6.47
CA TRP A 83 -1.52 1.79 -7.80
C TRP A 83 -2.56 0.75 -8.25
N ALA A 84 -2.26 -0.54 -8.11
CA ALA A 84 -3.18 -1.59 -8.54
C ALA A 84 -4.50 -1.61 -7.75
N ALA A 85 -4.46 -1.36 -6.44
CA ALA A 85 -5.65 -1.28 -5.61
C ALA A 85 -6.52 -0.06 -5.95
N GLU A 86 -5.89 1.08 -6.24
CA GLU A 86 -6.58 2.30 -6.68
C GLU A 86 -7.25 2.11 -8.04
N CYS A 87 -6.53 1.57 -9.04
CA CYS A 87 -7.10 1.24 -10.34
C CYS A 87 -8.25 0.24 -10.23
N HIS A 88 -8.11 -0.80 -9.40
CA HIS A 88 -9.15 -1.78 -9.17
C HIS A 88 -10.40 -1.14 -8.52
N HIS A 89 -10.23 -0.20 -7.59
CA HIS A 89 -11.33 0.57 -7.00
C HIS A 89 -12.09 1.40 -8.03
N LEU A 90 -11.35 2.14 -8.87
CA LEU A 90 -11.89 3.07 -9.85
C LEU A 90 -12.44 2.37 -11.10
N GLY A 91 -12.04 1.11 -11.33
CA GLY A 91 -12.38 0.37 -12.54
C GLY A 91 -11.67 0.92 -13.79
N ASN A 92 -10.56 1.63 -13.62
CA ASN A 92 -9.80 2.24 -14.71
C ASN A 92 -8.29 2.04 -14.51
N TRP A 93 -7.69 1.25 -15.40
CA TRP A 93 -6.26 0.93 -15.40
C TRP A 93 -5.41 1.89 -16.25
N GLU A 94 -6.07 2.72 -17.06
CA GLU A 94 -5.42 3.67 -17.96
C GLU A 94 -5.58 5.12 -17.48
N ASP A 95 -6.06 5.32 -16.24
CA ASP A 95 -6.28 6.64 -15.69
C ASP A 95 -4.94 7.37 -15.46
N PRO A 96 -4.67 8.49 -16.16
CA PRO A 96 -3.42 9.21 -16.01
C PRO A 96 -3.28 9.83 -14.61
N TYR A 97 -4.37 10.16 -13.91
CA TYR A 97 -4.31 10.76 -12.58
C TYR A 97 -3.90 9.76 -11.50
N VAL A 98 -4.26 8.49 -11.68
CA VAL A 98 -3.82 7.39 -10.79
C VAL A 98 -2.31 7.15 -10.95
N ARG A 99 -1.77 7.39 -12.15
CA ARG A 99 -0.32 7.33 -12.39
C ARG A 99 0.43 8.50 -11.76
N GLU A 100 -0.14 9.70 -11.77
CA GLU A 100 0.47 10.88 -11.12
C GLU A 100 0.50 10.72 -9.59
N GLY A 101 -0.56 10.19 -8.97
CA GLY A 101 -0.59 9.91 -7.53
C GLY A 101 0.38 8.81 -7.08
N ALA A 102 0.79 7.92 -8.00
CA ALA A 102 1.68 6.80 -7.75
C ALA A 102 3.12 7.04 -8.26
N GLU A 103 3.53 8.28 -8.54
CA GLU A 103 4.83 8.59 -9.16
C GLU A 103 6.01 7.91 -8.46
N HIS A 104 6.01 7.92 -7.12
CA HIS A 104 7.06 7.28 -6.32
C HIS A 104 7.10 5.76 -6.50
N ASP A 105 5.95 5.10 -6.66
CA ASP A 105 5.88 3.65 -6.89
C ASP A 105 6.43 3.28 -8.27
N PHE A 106 6.16 4.12 -9.27
CA PHE A 106 6.70 3.94 -10.61
C PHE A 106 8.22 4.15 -10.66
N ILE A 107 8.79 5.01 -9.80
CA ILE A 107 10.24 5.12 -9.65
C ILE A 107 10.85 3.81 -9.14
N GLU A 108 10.21 3.14 -8.17
CA GLU A 108 10.64 1.82 -7.68
C GLU A 108 10.51 0.76 -8.79
N LEU A 109 9.45 0.80 -9.60
CA LEU A 109 9.31 -0.06 -10.79
C LEU A 109 10.41 0.19 -11.82
N ASP A 110 10.78 1.44 -12.04
CA ASP A 110 11.84 1.84 -12.97
C ASP A 110 13.24 1.39 -12.53
N ALA A 111 13.42 1.04 -11.25
CA ALA A 111 14.65 0.44 -10.75
C ALA A 111 14.87 -1.01 -11.24
N LEU A 112 13.83 -1.65 -11.80
CA LEU A 112 13.95 -2.95 -12.45
C LEU A 112 14.35 -2.81 -13.92
N ASP A 113 15.02 -3.86 -14.42
CA ASP A 113 15.23 -4.08 -15.85
C ASP A 113 13.88 -4.11 -16.58
N GLU A 114 13.82 -3.51 -17.77
CA GLU A 114 12.58 -3.31 -18.55
C GLU A 114 11.78 -4.60 -18.73
N GLU A 115 12.46 -5.72 -18.99
CA GLU A 115 11.84 -7.05 -19.19
C GLU A 115 11.12 -7.61 -17.94
N ARG A 116 11.41 -7.06 -16.76
CA ARG A 116 10.85 -7.51 -15.47
C ARG A 116 9.68 -6.65 -15.00
N ARG A 117 9.52 -5.45 -15.55
CA ARG A 117 8.50 -4.47 -15.11
C ARG A 117 7.08 -4.97 -15.34
N ASP A 118 6.78 -5.47 -16.54
CA ASP A 118 5.46 -6.01 -16.88
C ASP A 118 5.11 -7.24 -16.01
N PRO A 119 5.98 -8.27 -15.87
CA PRO A 119 5.71 -9.39 -14.96
C PRO A 119 5.43 -8.98 -13.52
N VAL A 120 6.20 -8.02 -12.98
CA VAL A 120 6.03 -7.53 -11.61
C VAL A 120 4.73 -6.74 -11.46
N THR A 121 4.37 -5.92 -12.45
CA THR A 121 3.11 -5.18 -12.46
C THR A 121 1.91 -6.12 -12.49
N GLU A 122 1.93 -7.13 -13.35
CA GLU A 122 0.85 -8.14 -13.40
C GLU A 122 0.78 -8.98 -12.12
N ARG A 123 1.93 -9.25 -11.47
CA ARG A 123 1.95 -9.89 -10.16
C ARG A 123 1.29 -9.04 -9.08
N ALA A 124 1.52 -7.73 -9.06
CA ALA A 124 0.86 -6.81 -8.12
C ALA A 124 -0.66 -6.77 -8.34
N LYS A 125 -1.10 -6.70 -9.61
CA LYS A 125 -2.53 -6.74 -9.99
C LYS A 125 -3.18 -8.04 -9.53
N ALA A 126 -2.57 -9.18 -9.84
CA ALA A 126 -3.09 -10.49 -9.44
C ALA A 126 -3.16 -10.65 -7.90
N LEU A 127 -2.17 -10.10 -7.17
CA LEU A 127 -2.19 -10.10 -5.71
C LEU A 127 -3.36 -9.27 -5.17
N VAL A 128 -3.56 -8.06 -5.68
CA VAL A 128 -4.69 -7.19 -5.30
C VAL A 128 -6.03 -7.85 -5.60
N ASP A 129 -6.18 -8.50 -6.76
CA ASP A 129 -7.42 -9.18 -7.14
C ASP A 129 -7.75 -10.32 -6.15
N VAL A 130 -6.76 -11.14 -5.79
CA VAL A 130 -6.91 -12.25 -4.85
C VAL A 130 -7.23 -11.75 -3.44
N GLU A 131 -6.55 -10.69 -3.00
CA GLU A 131 -6.63 -10.15 -1.64
C GLU A 131 -7.60 -8.95 -1.53
N TRP A 132 -8.45 -8.73 -2.54
CA TRP A 132 -9.30 -7.53 -2.62
C TRP A 132 -10.20 -7.33 -1.39
N LYS A 133 -10.63 -8.43 -0.78
CA LYS A 133 -11.38 -8.36 0.48
C LYS A 133 -10.56 -7.68 1.58
N ARG A 134 -9.28 -8.04 1.73
CA ARG A 134 -8.39 -7.46 2.75
C ARG A 134 -8.08 -6.00 2.46
N VAL A 135 -7.85 -5.65 1.20
CA VAL A 135 -7.69 -4.25 0.75
C VAL A 135 -8.88 -3.40 1.20
N LYS A 136 -10.11 -3.84 0.90
CA LYS A 136 -11.33 -3.12 1.34
C LYS A 136 -11.45 -2.99 2.84
N GLU A 137 -11.13 -4.03 3.61
CA GLU A 137 -11.20 -3.97 5.08
C GLU A 137 -10.26 -2.88 5.66
N ILE A 138 -9.05 -2.76 5.11
CA ILE A 138 -8.08 -1.74 5.52
C ILE A 138 -8.55 -0.35 5.06
N ALA A 139 -8.98 -0.22 3.79
CA ALA A 139 -9.47 1.04 3.23
C ALA A 139 -10.71 1.57 3.98
N ASP A 140 -11.68 0.70 4.29
CA ASP A 140 -12.87 1.03 5.07
C ASP A 140 -12.49 1.51 6.48
N ASP A 141 -11.50 0.89 7.13
CA ASP A 141 -11.05 1.36 8.44
C ASP A 141 -10.36 2.73 8.35
N MET A 142 -9.57 2.94 7.30
CA MET A 142 -8.94 4.23 7.03
C MET A 142 -9.97 5.34 6.79
N LEU A 143 -10.99 5.08 5.95
CA LEU A 143 -12.07 6.02 5.67
C LEU A 143 -12.92 6.32 6.90
N ARG A 144 -13.21 5.32 7.75
CA ARG A 144 -13.91 5.57 9.02
C ARG A 144 -13.13 6.51 9.94
N ARG A 145 -11.80 6.42 9.94
CA ARG A 145 -10.92 7.23 10.80
C ARG A 145 -10.68 8.62 10.23
N PHE A 146 -10.43 8.73 8.93
CA PHE A 146 -9.86 9.94 8.31
C PHE A 146 -10.69 10.51 7.15
N GLY A 147 -11.75 9.83 6.70
CA GLY A 147 -12.61 10.25 5.56
C GLY A 147 -13.79 11.14 5.92
#